data_AF-A0A959FZB0-F1
#
_entry.id   AF-A0A959FZB0-F1
#
_cell.length_a   1.000
_cell.length_b   1.000
_cell.length_c   1.000
_cell.angle_alpha   90.00
_cell.angle_beta   90.00
_cell.angle_gamma   90.00
#
_symmetry.space_group_name_H-M   'P 1'
#
loop_
_entity.id
_entity.type
_entity.pdbx_description
1 polymer ?
#
loop_
_entity_poly.entity_id
_entity_poly.type
_entity_poly.pdbx_seq_one_letter_code
_entity_poly.pdbx_strand_id
1 'polypeptide(L)'
;MGNLTLKQTLNELIRSGFHFETAQDKLLIKGDLSALSEAQKQFLREHKAAIIQLIENQTAKALPIRPMDSKAPRLLSYSQQGLWLLDKINSGSQQYNITSAFRLAGELDEAALQQTFYTILERHESLRSSFSVNAGGQPVQSVQSAEHFQLLKETLNPVNGDLEAQVVERYKVEAGRVFDLTKDLLLSVQLLRLDNTLHYLIINMHHIASDGWSMGLLVREFTTLYNSYVLGETNPLPDLPIQYADYAQWQRQWLKGAVLQSYIDYWKQQLAGLPVLHNLPLDKPRPRVQRFE
;
A
#
# COMPACT_ATOMS: atom_id res chain seq x y z
N MET A 1 3.19 45.28 -15.14
CA MET A 1 3.19 44.03 -15.91
C MET A 1 3.90 43.01 -15.05
N GLY A 2 3.16 42.03 -14.51
CA GLY A 2 3.58 41.22 -13.37
C GLY A 2 4.69 40.23 -13.70
N ASN A 3 5.69 40.15 -12.84
CA ASN A 3 6.74 39.12 -12.85
C ASN A 3 6.08 37.74 -12.73
N LEU A 4 6.00 37.03 -13.86
CA LEU A 4 5.72 35.60 -13.87
C LEU A 4 6.88 34.87 -13.18
N THR A 5 6.56 33.94 -12.29
CA THR A 5 7.57 33.13 -11.59
C THR A 5 8.21 32.12 -12.55
N LEU A 6 9.46 31.72 -12.30
CA LEU A 6 10.22 30.76 -13.13
C LEU A 6 9.40 29.54 -13.57
N LYS A 7 8.63 28.96 -12.64
CA LYS A 7 7.78 27.79 -12.86
C LYS A 7 6.58 28.08 -13.76
N GLN A 8 5.97 29.26 -13.66
CA GLN A 8 4.80 29.62 -14.49
C GLN A 8 5.21 29.73 -15.95
N THR A 9 6.31 30.43 -16.25
CA THR A 9 6.83 30.57 -17.61
C THR A 9 7.25 29.23 -18.22
N LEU A 10 7.88 28.35 -17.44
CA LEU A 10 8.19 26.99 -17.89
C LEU A 10 6.93 26.18 -18.20
N ASN A 11 5.91 26.24 -17.34
CA ASN A 11 4.65 25.51 -17.54
C ASN A 11 3.89 26.00 -18.79
N GLU A 12 3.92 27.30 -19.08
CA GLU A 12 3.37 27.87 -20.32
C GLU A 12 4.09 27.33 -21.55
N LEU A 13 5.42 27.33 -21.55
CA LEU A 13 6.22 26.75 -22.63
C LEU A 13 5.93 25.26 -22.82
N ILE A 14 5.77 24.50 -21.74
CA ILE A 14 5.38 23.08 -21.80
C ILE A 14 4.01 22.90 -22.45
N ARG A 15 3.03 23.72 -22.08
CA ARG A 15 1.69 23.69 -22.71
C ARG A 15 1.72 24.08 -24.19
N SER A 16 2.69 24.89 -24.60
CA SER A 16 2.94 25.24 -26.01
C SER A 16 3.75 24.20 -26.78
N GLY A 17 4.03 23.02 -26.19
CA GLY A 17 4.66 21.89 -26.88
C GLY A 17 6.18 21.81 -26.73
N PHE A 18 6.79 22.58 -25.83
CA PHE A 18 8.22 22.46 -25.52
C PHE A 18 8.46 21.44 -24.40
N HIS A 19 9.46 20.58 -24.55
CA HIS A 19 9.90 19.67 -23.51
C HIS A 19 11.33 20.01 -23.10
N PHE A 20 11.59 19.97 -21.79
CA PHE A 20 12.89 20.31 -21.23
C PHE A 20 13.51 19.07 -20.58
N GLU A 21 14.75 18.75 -20.95
CA GLU A 21 15.53 17.63 -20.40
C GLU A 21 16.91 18.13 -19.97
N THR A 22 17.59 17.37 -19.12
CA THR A 22 18.98 17.64 -18.74
C THR A 22 19.90 16.50 -19.19
N ALA A 23 21.08 16.85 -19.68
CA ALA A 23 22.15 15.91 -20.00
C ALA A 23 23.50 16.57 -19.71
N GLN A 24 24.25 16.04 -18.73
CA GLN A 24 25.60 16.51 -18.37
C GLN A 24 25.67 18.05 -18.21
N ASP A 25 24.88 18.61 -17.30
CA ASP A 25 24.79 20.07 -17.02
C ASP A 25 24.33 20.95 -18.20
N LYS A 26 23.72 20.34 -19.24
CA LYS A 26 23.10 21.07 -20.35
C LYS A 26 21.58 20.94 -20.30
N LEU A 27 20.91 22.07 -20.52
CA LEU A 27 19.48 22.13 -20.77
C LEU A 27 19.22 21.78 -22.24
N LEU A 28 18.53 20.67 -22.47
CA LEU A 28 18.02 20.27 -23.78
C LEU A 28 16.57 20.73 -23.90
N ILE A 29 16.22 21.34 -25.02
CA ILE A 29 14.88 21.80 -25.32
C ILE A 29 14.43 21.08 -26.59
N LYS A 30 13.37 20.27 -26.48
CA LYS A 30 12.71 19.60 -27.61
C LYS A 30 11.44 20.36 -27.98
N GLY A 31 11.15 20.50 -29.27
CA GLY A 31 10.02 21.26 -29.80
C GLY A 31 10.44 22.14 -30.98
N ASP A 32 9.49 22.87 -31.57
CA ASP A 32 9.77 23.83 -32.64
C ASP A 32 10.42 25.10 -32.06
N LEU A 33 11.74 25.14 -32.03
CA LEU A 33 12.51 26.27 -31.49
C LEU A 33 12.28 27.58 -32.25
N SER A 34 11.75 27.53 -33.48
CA SER A 34 11.41 28.73 -34.25
C SER A 34 10.17 29.45 -33.68
N ALA A 35 9.33 28.72 -32.92
CA ALA A 35 8.15 29.26 -32.25
C ALA A 35 8.47 29.98 -30.92
N LEU A 36 9.73 29.97 -30.45
CA LEU A 36 10.14 30.74 -29.28
C LEU A 36 10.37 32.21 -29.65
N SER A 37 9.72 33.12 -28.93
CA SER A 37 10.02 34.56 -29.01
C SER A 37 11.41 34.89 -28.44
N GLU A 38 12.00 36.01 -28.85
CA GLU A 38 13.30 36.46 -28.32
C GLU A 38 13.27 36.67 -26.80
N ALA A 39 12.14 37.12 -26.24
CA ALA A 39 11.96 37.25 -24.80
C ALA A 39 12.01 35.89 -24.08
N GLN A 40 11.38 34.85 -24.64
CA GLN A 40 11.43 33.49 -24.09
C GLN A 40 12.85 32.89 -24.20
N LYS A 41 13.55 33.11 -25.32
CA LYS A 41 14.94 32.67 -25.48
C LYS A 41 15.86 33.33 -24.45
N GLN A 42 15.69 34.64 -24.24
CA GLN A 42 16.46 35.39 -23.25
C GLN A 42 16.18 34.89 -21.83
N PHE A 43 14.91 34.71 -21.47
CA PHE A 43 14.50 34.15 -20.18
C PHE A 43 15.14 32.78 -19.90
N LEU A 44 15.10 31.86 -20.88
CA LEU A 44 15.68 30.52 -20.77
C LEU A 44 17.21 30.55 -20.56
N ARG A 45 17.90 31.52 -21.18
CA ARG A 45 19.35 31.73 -21.00
C ARG A 45 19.65 32.26 -19.60
N GLU A 46 18.93 33.28 -19.16
CA GLU A 46 19.12 33.92 -17.85
C GLU A 46 18.87 32.95 -16.69
N HIS A 47 17.87 32.07 -16.85
CA HIS A 47 17.47 31.14 -15.80
C HIS A 47 18.01 29.72 -16.00
N LYS A 48 18.91 29.48 -16.97
CA LYS A 48 19.39 28.14 -17.34
C LYS A 48 19.79 27.27 -16.15
N ALA A 49 20.61 27.80 -15.23
CA ALA A 49 21.07 27.06 -14.06
C ALA A 49 19.90 26.67 -13.13
N ALA A 50 18.97 27.60 -12.90
CA ALA A 50 17.78 27.34 -12.08
C ALA A 50 16.82 26.35 -12.75
N ILE A 51 16.71 26.37 -14.09
CA ILE A 51 15.90 25.42 -14.87
C ILE A 51 16.51 24.02 -14.80
N ILE A 52 17.83 23.89 -15.00
CA ILE A 52 18.54 22.61 -14.89
C ILE A 52 18.34 22.02 -13.50
N GLN A 53 18.59 22.82 -12.45
CA GLN A 53 18.41 22.38 -11.07
C GLN A 53 16.95 21.99 -10.79
N LEU A 54 15.98 22.70 -11.37
CA LEU A 54 14.55 22.39 -11.22
C LEU A 54 14.15 21.09 -11.92
N ILE A 55 14.67 20.83 -13.14
CA ILE A 55 14.44 19.58 -13.87
C ILE A 55 15.14 18.43 -13.17
N GLU A 56 16.38 18.59 -12.72
CA GLU A 56 17.11 17.56 -11.98
C GLU A 56 16.45 17.23 -10.64
N ASN A 57 15.86 18.22 -9.96
CA ASN A 57 15.08 17.99 -8.76
C ASN A 57 13.73 17.29 -9.04
N GLN A 58 13.09 17.54 -10.20
CA GLN A 58 11.86 16.86 -10.62
C GLN A 58 12.12 15.46 -11.19
N THR A 59 13.28 15.27 -11.82
CA THR A 59 13.75 14.03 -12.43
C THR A 59 14.71 13.28 -11.52
N ALA A 60 14.81 13.65 -10.24
CA ALA A 60 15.61 12.96 -9.23
C ALA A 60 15.19 11.49 -9.21
N LYS A 61 15.87 10.68 -10.04
CA LYS A 61 15.57 9.27 -10.22
C LYS A 61 15.65 8.65 -8.86
N ALA A 62 14.53 8.08 -8.43
CA ALA A 62 14.48 7.39 -7.17
C ALA A 62 15.56 6.30 -7.19
N LEU A 63 16.42 6.29 -6.17
CA LEU A 63 17.53 5.34 -6.07
C LEU A 63 16.98 3.90 -6.10
N PRO A 64 17.77 2.87 -6.44
CA PRO A 64 17.30 1.50 -6.27
C PRO A 64 17.03 1.22 -4.79
N ILE A 65 15.97 0.46 -4.51
CA ILE A 65 15.70 -0.05 -3.17
C ILE A 65 16.81 -1.05 -2.82
N ARG A 66 17.34 -0.95 -1.61
CA ARG A 66 18.36 -1.85 -1.07
C ARG A 66 17.88 -2.38 0.29
N PRO A 67 18.31 -3.59 0.68
CA PRO A 67 18.08 -4.07 2.04
C PRO A 67 18.58 -3.05 3.05
N MET A 68 17.78 -2.77 4.07
CA MET A 68 18.12 -1.80 5.10
C MET A 68 19.19 -2.36 6.06
N ASP A 69 19.94 -1.46 6.69
CA ASP A 69 20.80 -1.84 7.81
C ASP A 69 19.93 -2.34 8.97
N SER A 70 20.19 -3.56 9.44
CA SER A 70 19.55 -4.17 10.61
C SER A 70 19.54 -3.30 11.87
N LYS A 71 20.48 -2.36 12.01
CA LYS A 71 20.58 -1.43 13.15
C LYS A 71 19.76 -0.16 12.97
N ALA A 72 19.33 0.16 11.75
CA ALA A 72 18.53 1.34 11.49
C ALA A 72 17.09 1.14 12.03
N PRO A 73 16.44 2.20 12.54
CA PRO A 73 15.03 2.11 12.90
C PRO A 73 14.21 1.74 11.67
N ARG A 74 13.36 0.72 11.81
CA ARG A 74 12.40 0.30 10.78
C ARG A 74 11.24 1.29 10.76
N LEU A 75 11.38 2.36 9.97
CA LEU A 75 10.36 3.39 9.85
C LEU A 75 9.13 2.86 9.09
N LEU A 76 7.97 3.45 9.36
CA LEU A 76 6.76 3.21 8.56
C LEU A 76 6.88 3.96 7.22
N SER A 77 6.30 3.41 6.16
CA SER A 77 6.04 4.18 4.95
C SER A 77 5.08 5.35 5.25
N TYR A 78 5.00 6.36 4.39
CA TYR A 78 4.03 7.45 4.58
C TYR A 78 2.58 6.92 4.60
N SER A 79 2.27 5.91 3.78
CA SER A 79 0.95 5.26 3.77
C SER A 79 0.66 4.51 5.06
N GLN A 80 1.64 3.72 5.56
CA GLN A 80 1.50 3.03 6.85
C GLN A 80 1.34 4.03 8.01
N GLN A 81 2.12 5.12 8.01
CA GLN A 81 2.00 6.14 9.06
C GLN A 81 0.60 6.78 9.06
N GLY A 82 0.02 7.05 7.89
CA GLY A 82 -1.34 7.58 7.77
C GLY A 82 -2.39 6.63 8.36
N LEU A 83 -2.34 5.35 7.97
CA LEU A 83 -3.27 4.34 8.48
C LEU A 83 -3.11 4.12 9.99
N TRP A 84 -1.87 4.07 10.49
CA TRP A 84 -1.59 3.90 11.91
C TRP A 84 -2.03 5.12 12.75
N LEU A 85 -1.91 6.33 12.22
CA LEU A 85 -2.47 7.52 12.87
C LEU A 85 -4.01 7.43 12.98
N LEU A 86 -4.68 7.01 11.91
CA LEU A 86 -6.14 6.83 11.92
C LEU A 86 -6.58 5.75 12.90
N ASP A 87 -5.82 4.66 13.00
CA ASP A 87 -6.02 3.62 14.01
C ASP A 87 -5.93 4.19 15.44
N LYS A 88 -4.89 4.99 15.74
CA LYS A 88 -4.72 5.64 17.05
C LYS A 88 -5.81 6.66 17.38
N ILE A 89 -6.31 7.40 16.39
CA ILE A 89 -7.43 8.35 16.60
C ILE A 89 -8.72 7.60 16.92
N ASN A 90 -8.97 6.47 16.26
CA ASN A 90 -10.22 5.71 16.41
C ASN A 90 -10.17 4.64 17.52
N SER A 91 -9.01 4.42 18.16
CA SER A 91 -8.77 3.34 19.13
C SER A 91 -9.02 1.95 18.54
N GLY A 92 -8.56 1.73 17.30
CA GLY A 92 -8.88 0.54 16.50
C GLY A 92 -10.02 0.79 15.52
N SER A 93 -10.00 0.12 14.37
CA SER A 93 -11.08 0.19 13.39
C SER A 93 -11.13 -1.00 12.45
N GLN A 94 -12.34 -1.46 12.13
CA GLN A 94 -12.60 -2.47 11.08
C GLN A 94 -12.55 -1.89 9.65
N GLN A 95 -12.45 -0.56 9.49
CA GLN A 95 -12.55 0.13 8.18
C GLN A 95 -11.48 -0.28 7.17
N TYR A 96 -10.34 -0.74 7.67
CA TYR A 96 -9.19 -1.11 6.86
C TYR A 96 -8.99 -2.62 6.80
N ASN A 97 -10.05 -3.38 7.09
CA ASN A 97 -10.06 -4.81 6.82
C ASN A 97 -10.31 -5.08 5.33
N ILE A 98 -9.57 -6.02 4.79
CA ILE A 98 -9.77 -6.61 3.48
C ILE A 98 -10.19 -8.05 3.73
N THR A 99 -11.50 -8.28 3.79
CA THR A 99 -12.08 -9.61 4.06
C THR A 99 -12.61 -10.23 2.78
N SER A 100 -12.40 -11.53 2.60
CA SER A 100 -12.90 -12.29 1.45
C SER A 100 -13.26 -13.71 1.88
N ALA A 101 -14.29 -14.28 1.26
CA ALA A 101 -14.69 -15.67 1.46
C ALA A 101 -14.58 -16.43 0.14
N PHE A 102 -13.95 -17.60 0.18
CA PHE A 102 -13.77 -18.47 -0.98
C PHE A 102 -14.50 -19.78 -0.72
N ARG A 103 -15.40 -20.15 -1.64
CA ARG A 103 -16.02 -21.47 -1.64
C ARG A 103 -15.04 -22.47 -2.27
N LEU A 104 -14.68 -23.50 -1.52
CA LEU A 104 -13.77 -24.55 -1.97
C LEU A 104 -14.57 -25.85 -2.12
N ALA A 105 -14.45 -26.48 -3.29
CA ALA A 105 -15.13 -27.74 -3.62
C ALA A 105 -14.09 -28.82 -3.94
N GLY A 106 -14.28 -30.00 -3.37
CA GLY A 106 -13.36 -31.14 -3.45
C GLY A 106 -12.69 -31.45 -2.12
N GLU A 107 -11.85 -32.48 -2.14
CA GLU A 107 -10.99 -32.81 -1.00
C GLU A 107 -9.99 -31.69 -0.74
N LEU A 108 -9.79 -31.37 0.53
CA LEU A 108 -8.92 -30.29 0.99
C LEU A 108 -7.87 -30.87 1.93
N ASP A 109 -6.60 -30.68 1.60
CA ASP A 109 -5.50 -31.01 2.50
C ASP A 109 -5.31 -29.85 3.49
N GLU A 110 -5.92 -29.97 4.66
CA GLU A 110 -5.86 -28.94 5.69
C GLU A 110 -4.44 -28.73 6.25
N ALA A 111 -3.56 -29.73 6.18
CA ALA A 111 -2.18 -29.61 6.64
C ALA A 111 -1.34 -28.81 5.63
N ALA A 112 -1.50 -29.10 4.33
CA ALA A 112 -0.92 -28.29 3.26
C ALA A 112 -1.47 -26.85 3.26
N LEU A 113 -2.74 -26.66 3.60
CA LEU A 113 -3.35 -25.34 3.74
C LEU A 113 -2.74 -24.54 4.89
N GLN A 114 -2.62 -25.15 6.07
CA GLN A 114 -1.94 -24.57 7.24
C GLN A 114 -0.50 -24.17 6.89
N GLN A 115 0.26 -25.08 6.27
CA GLN A 115 1.66 -24.85 5.92
C GLN A 115 1.82 -23.76 4.86
N THR A 116 0.88 -23.66 3.91
CA THR A 116 0.83 -22.59 2.91
C THR A 116 0.74 -21.22 3.56
N PHE A 117 -0.23 -21.01 4.46
CA PHE A 117 -0.40 -19.73 5.12
C PHE A 117 0.74 -19.39 6.08
N TYR A 118 1.25 -20.38 6.81
CA TYR A 118 2.46 -20.21 7.62
C TYR A 118 3.64 -19.72 6.77
N THR A 119 3.86 -20.33 5.60
CA THR A 119 4.96 -19.97 4.70
C THR A 119 4.77 -18.59 4.08
N ILE A 120 3.53 -18.21 3.75
CA ILE A 120 3.20 -16.85 3.29
C ILE A 120 3.53 -15.82 4.37
N LEU A 121 3.13 -16.09 5.62
CA LEU A 121 3.43 -15.22 6.75
C LEU A 121 4.94 -15.07 6.95
N GLU A 122 5.69 -16.18 6.96
CA GLU A 122 7.14 -16.16 7.11
C GLU A 122 7.83 -15.38 5.97
N ARG A 123 7.36 -15.57 4.73
CA ARG A 123 7.90 -14.93 3.53
C ARG A 123 7.70 -13.40 3.50
N HIS A 124 6.54 -12.92 3.96
CA HIS A 124 6.15 -11.51 3.89
C HIS A 124 6.17 -10.85 5.27
N GLU A 125 7.27 -10.13 5.58
CA GLU A 125 7.40 -9.43 6.86
C GLU A 125 6.25 -8.44 7.11
N SER A 126 5.66 -7.86 6.06
CA SER A 126 4.55 -6.90 6.18
C SER A 126 3.34 -7.48 6.89
N LEU A 127 3.03 -8.77 6.70
CA LEU A 127 1.89 -9.44 7.35
C LEU A 127 2.14 -9.72 8.83
N ARG A 128 3.40 -9.62 9.26
CA ARG A 128 3.85 -9.80 10.64
C ARG A 128 4.32 -8.50 11.27
N SER A 129 4.19 -7.36 10.58
CA SER A 129 4.61 -6.07 11.12
C SER A 129 3.65 -5.58 12.20
N SER A 130 4.20 -5.26 13.37
CA SER A 130 3.52 -4.52 14.44
C SER A 130 4.09 -3.11 14.56
N PHE A 131 3.30 -2.15 15.02
CA PHE A 131 3.65 -0.73 15.00
C PHE A 131 3.63 -0.11 16.39
N SER A 132 4.67 0.68 16.70
CA SER A 132 4.85 1.32 18.00
C SER A 132 5.56 2.67 17.87
N VAL A 133 5.70 3.39 18.99
CA VAL A 133 6.54 4.60 19.08
C VAL A 133 7.84 4.23 19.77
N ASN A 134 8.98 4.59 19.19
CA ASN A 134 10.27 4.42 19.84
C ASN A 134 10.50 5.48 20.94
N ALA A 135 11.59 5.35 21.70
CA ALA A 135 11.94 6.29 22.77
C ALA A 135 12.11 7.75 22.29
N GLY A 136 12.37 7.98 21.00
CA GLY A 136 12.49 9.29 20.37
C GLY A 136 11.17 9.86 19.83
N GLY A 137 10.02 9.22 20.10
CA GLY A 137 8.72 9.69 19.64
C GLY A 137 8.40 9.37 18.18
N GLN A 138 9.20 8.53 17.51
CA GLN A 138 9.00 8.19 16.10
C GLN A 138 8.22 6.88 15.93
N PRO A 139 7.24 6.83 15.00
CA PRO A 139 6.58 5.59 14.61
C PRO A 139 7.58 4.62 13.97
N VAL A 140 7.63 3.40 14.50
CA VAL A 140 8.48 2.30 14.01
C VAL A 140 7.68 1.01 13.89
N GLN A 141 8.15 0.12 13.02
CA GLN A 141 7.61 -1.22 12.85
C GLN A 141 8.58 -2.28 13.36
N SER A 142 8.06 -3.38 13.88
CA SER A 142 8.81 -4.58 14.27
C SER A 142 8.15 -5.80 13.67
N VAL A 143 8.93 -6.81 13.33
CA VAL A 143 8.44 -8.03 12.69
C VAL A 143 8.21 -9.09 13.77
N GLN A 144 6.98 -9.57 13.89
CA GLN A 144 6.58 -10.63 14.81
C GLN A 144 6.92 -12.01 14.25
N SER A 145 7.11 -13.01 15.12
CA SER A 145 7.20 -14.41 14.68
C SER A 145 5.81 -14.94 14.31
N ALA A 146 5.73 -15.77 13.25
CA ALA A 146 4.50 -16.50 12.92
C ALA A 146 4.48 -17.94 13.47
N GLU A 147 5.41 -18.32 14.35
CA GLU A 147 5.50 -19.67 14.95
C GLU A 147 4.18 -20.17 15.55
N HIS A 148 3.37 -19.26 16.11
CA HIS A 148 2.10 -19.59 16.74
C HIS A 148 0.89 -19.43 15.82
N PHE A 149 1.09 -19.17 14.53
CA PHE A 149 -0.01 -19.06 13.58
C PHE A 149 -0.75 -20.39 13.45
N GLN A 150 -2.07 -20.35 13.60
CA GLN A 150 -2.95 -21.49 13.41
C GLN A 150 -4.17 -21.08 12.59
N LEU A 151 -4.47 -21.88 11.58
CA LEU A 151 -5.72 -21.85 10.84
C LEU A 151 -6.86 -22.12 11.82
N LEU A 152 -7.77 -21.17 11.95
CA LEU A 152 -8.98 -21.36 12.74
C LEU A 152 -9.89 -22.31 11.97
N LYS A 153 -10.36 -23.38 12.61
CA LYS A 153 -11.19 -24.41 11.96
C LYS A 153 -12.51 -24.55 12.68
N GLU A 154 -13.57 -24.63 11.91
CA GLU A 154 -14.92 -24.84 12.44
C GLU A 154 -15.70 -25.75 11.51
N THR A 155 -16.43 -26.72 12.07
CA THR A 155 -17.40 -27.51 11.33
C THR A 155 -18.79 -26.95 11.57
N LEU A 156 -19.44 -26.49 10.51
CA LEU A 156 -20.81 -26.00 10.56
C LEU A 156 -21.79 -27.18 10.59
N ASN A 157 -22.91 -27.00 11.30
CA ASN A 157 -23.88 -28.06 11.49
C ASN A 157 -25.26 -27.61 10.96
N PRO A 158 -25.89 -28.36 10.04
CA PRO A 158 -27.21 -28.01 9.51
C PRO A 158 -28.32 -28.03 10.58
N VAL A 159 -28.11 -28.67 11.73
CA VAL A 159 -29.05 -28.63 12.87
C VAL A 159 -29.15 -27.22 13.47
N ASN A 160 -28.11 -26.40 13.32
CA ASN A 160 -28.07 -25.02 13.84
C ASN A 160 -28.70 -24.00 12.88
N GLY A 161 -29.34 -24.44 11.80
CA GLY A 161 -29.98 -23.60 10.80
C GLY A 161 -29.34 -23.73 9.42
N ASP A 162 -29.73 -22.83 8.51
CA ASP A 162 -29.20 -22.81 7.15
C ASP A 162 -27.68 -22.61 7.13
N LEU A 163 -26.97 -23.45 6.36
CA LEU A 163 -25.49 -23.44 6.33
C LEU A 163 -24.95 -22.18 5.66
N GLU A 164 -25.62 -21.66 4.63
CA GLU A 164 -25.18 -20.44 3.96
C GLU A 164 -25.34 -19.22 4.88
N ALA A 165 -26.45 -19.14 5.62
CA ALA A 165 -26.65 -18.13 6.65
C ALA A 165 -25.55 -18.17 7.74
N GLN A 166 -25.16 -19.37 8.18
CA GLN A 166 -24.05 -19.54 9.13
C GLN A 166 -22.71 -19.04 8.55
N VAL A 167 -22.42 -19.33 7.28
CA VAL A 167 -21.21 -18.79 6.60
C VAL A 167 -21.23 -17.26 6.55
N VAL A 168 -22.37 -16.66 6.20
CA VAL A 168 -22.53 -15.20 6.15
C VAL A 168 -22.34 -14.57 7.54
N GLU A 169 -22.84 -15.22 8.60
CA GLU A 169 -22.62 -14.76 9.97
C GLU A 169 -21.13 -14.76 10.35
N ARG A 170 -20.42 -15.87 10.08
CA ARG A 170 -18.97 -15.95 10.34
C ARG A 170 -18.17 -14.95 9.51
N TYR A 171 -18.56 -14.73 8.27
CA TYR A 171 -17.96 -13.67 7.45
C TYR A 171 -18.15 -12.29 8.09
N LYS A 172 -19.35 -11.96 8.58
CA LYS A 172 -19.60 -10.67 9.24
C LYS A 172 -18.80 -10.50 10.53
N VAL A 173 -18.71 -11.57 11.34
CA VAL A 173 -17.88 -11.57 12.55
C VAL A 173 -16.42 -11.31 12.21
N GLU A 174 -15.88 -12.02 11.23
CA GLU A 174 -14.49 -11.86 10.82
C GLU A 174 -14.23 -10.49 10.17
N ALA A 175 -15.13 -10.02 9.30
CA ALA A 175 -15.05 -8.69 8.71
C ALA A 175 -15.10 -7.57 9.76
N GLY A 176 -15.83 -7.80 10.86
CA GLY A 176 -15.91 -6.90 12.00
C GLY A 176 -14.74 -6.97 12.99
N ARG A 177 -13.74 -7.82 12.73
CA ARG A 177 -12.55 -7.94 13.57
C ARG A 177 -11.80 -6.62 13.67
N VAL A 178 -11.37 -6.25 14.87
CA VAL A 178 -10.44 -5.13 15.09
C VAL A 178 -9.06 -5.71 15.34
N PHE A 179 -8.11 -5.48 14.43
CA PHE A 179 -6.71 -5.87 14.62
C PHE A 179 -6.02 -4.94 15.60
N ASP A 180 -5.35 -5.48 16.61
CA ASP A 180 -4.42 -4.71 17.43
C ASP A 180 -3.09 -4.56 16.68
N LEU A 181 -2.95 -3.44 15.98
CA LEU A 181 -1.76 -3.12 15.17
C LEU A 181 -0.44 -3.08 15.98
N THR A 182 -0.49 -3.17 17.30
CA THR A 182 0.71 -3.20 18.15
C THR A 182 1.26 -4.61 18.39
N LYS A 183 0.49 -5.67 18.10
CA LYS A 183 0.91 -7.06 18.42
C LYS A 183 0.34 -8.15 17.51
N ASP A 184 -0.78 -7.92 16.84
CA ASP A 184 -1.44 -8.95 16.05
C ASP A 184 -0.68 -9.22 14.74
N LEU A 185 -0.79 -10.46 14.24
CA LEU A 185 -0.56 -10.73 12.83
C LEU A 185 -1.64 -10.04 12.01
N LEU A 186 -1.26 -9.45 10.88
CA LEU A 186 -2.16 -8.66 10.03
C LEU A 186 -2.89 -9.52 8.98
N LEU A 187 -2.99 -10.82 9.26
CA LEU A 187 -3.69 -11.84 8.51
C LEU A 187 -4.41 -12.76 9.50
N SER A 188 -5.66 -13.04 9.20
CA SER A 188 -6.50 -14.02 9.86
C SER A 188 -7.10 -14.94 8.81
N VAL A 189 -7.17 -16.23 9.14
CA VAL A 189 -7.70 -17.25 8.23
C VAL A 189 -8.58 -18.21 9.02
N GLN A 190 -9.80 -18.39 8.52
CA GLN A 190 -10.78 -19.32 9.07
C GLN A 190 -11.27 -20.28 7.99
N LEU A 191 -11.17 -21.57 8.26
CA LEU A 191 -11.74 -22.64 7.46
C LEU A 191 -13.04 -23.12 8.10
N LEU A 192 -14.14 -22.95 7.36
CA LEU A 192 -15.46 -23.48 7.69
C LEU A 192 -15.70 -24.75 6.87
N ARG A 193 -15.92 -25.86 7.54
CA ARG A 193 -16.27 -27.14 6.92
C ARG A 193 -17.77 -27.34 6.94
N LEU A 194 -18.37 -27.58 5.77
CA LEU A 194 -19.80 -27.88 5.64
C LEU A 194 -20.01 -29.39 5.50
N ASP A 195 -19.15 -30.05 4.71
CA ASP A 195 -19.10 -31.52 4.59
C ASP A 195 -17.66 -31.98 4.29
N ASN A 196 -17.46 -33.18 3.72
CA ASN A 196 -16.12 -33.71 3.41
C ASN A 196 -15.48 -33.06 2.17
N THR A 197 -16.27 -32.40 1.34
CA THR A 197 -15.91 -31.86 0.03
C THR A 197 -16.28 -30.40 -0.16
N LEU A 198 -17.05 -29.81 0.76
CA LEU A 198 -17.47 -28.43 0.69
C LEU A 198 -16.96 -27.64 1.91
N HIS A 199 -16.20 -26.60 1.60
CA HIS A 199 -15.58 -25.73 2.60
C HIS A 199 -15.73 -24.26 2.19
N TYR A 200 -15.65 -23.37 3.17
CA TYR A 200 -15.45 -21.95 2.96
C TYR A 200 -14.17 -21.50 3.66
N LEU A 201 -13.32 -20.79 2.93
CA LEU A 201 -12.12 -20.18 3.48
C LEU A 201 -12.35 -18.67 3.58
N ILE A 202 -12.43 -18.17 4.80
CA ILE A 202 -12.52 -16.74 5.08
C ILE A 202 -11.11 -16.24 5.38
N ILE A 203 -10.68 -15.23 4.64
CA ILE A 203 -9.38 -14.58 4.81
C ILE A 203 -9.66 -13.12 5.15
N ASN A 204 -9.02 -12.61 6.18
CA ASN A 204 -9.07 -11.20 6.54
C ASN A 204 -7.67 -10.65 6.74
N MET A 205 -7.40 -9.50 6.14
CA MET A 205 -6.09 -8.84 6.20
C MET A 205 -6.26 -7.37 6.52
N HIS A 206 -5.30 -6.80 7.23
CA HIS A 206 -5.30 -5.35 7.45
C HIS A 206 -4.62 -4.61 6.28
N HIS A 207 -5.25 -3.57 5.76
CA HIS A 207 -4.80 -2.77 4.61
C HIS A 207 -3.46 -2.03 4.87
N ILE A 208 -3.02 -1.95 6.12
CA ILE A 208 -1.68 -1.42 6.46
C ILE A 208 -0.54 -2.32 5.95
N ALA A 209 -0.82 -3.60 5.70
CA ALA A 209 0.14 -4.60 5.21
C ALA A 209 -0.15 -5.07 3.77
N SER A 210 -1.29 -4.66 3.20
CA SER A 210 -1.82 -5.23 1.96
C SER A 210 -2.49 -4.16 1.10
N ASP A 211 -2.44 -4.35 -0.21
CA ASP A 211 -3.14 -3.56 -1.22
C ASP A 211 -3.65 -4.45 -2.38
N GLY A 212 -4.41 -3.87 -3.30
CA GLY A 212 -4.99 -4.60 -4.42
C GLY A 212 -3.97 -5.31 -5.33
N TRP A 213 -2.73 -4.81 -5.42
CA TRP A 213 -1.66 -5.46 -6.19
C TRP A 213 -1.12 -6.68 -5.44
N SER A 214 -0.81 -6.51 -4.14
CA SER A 214 -0.30 -7.59 -3.29
C SER A 214 -1.25 -8.79 -3.20
N MET A 215 -2.57 -8.57 -3.28
CA MET A 215 -3.55 -9.66 -3.30
C MET A 215 -3.36 -10.60 -4.50
N GLY A 216 -3.06 -10.07 -5.68
CA GLY A 216 -2.77 -10.90 -6.86
C GLY A 216 -1.51 -11.74 -6.69
N LEU A 217 -0.48 -11.20 -6.03
CA LEU A 217 0.74 -11.93 -5.70
C LEU A 217 0.46 -13.05 -4.68
N LEU A 218 -0.29 -12.75 -3.61
CA LEU A 218 -0.61 -13.71 -2.57
C LEU A 218 -1.42 -14.90 -3.12
N VAL A 219 -2.39 -14.67 -4.01
CA VAL A 219 -3.15 -15.76 -4.65
C VAL A 219 -2.23 -16.68 -5.47
N ARG A 220 -1.27 -16.10 -6.22
CA ARG A 220 -0.31 -16.86 -7.02
C ARG A 220 0.63 -17.69 -6.13
N GLU A 221 1.17 -17.08 -5.09
CA GLU A 221 2.06 -17.76 -4.16
C GLU A 221 1.32 -18.84 -3.36
N PHE A 222 0.11 -18.55 -2.89
CA PHE A 222 -0.78 -19.54 -2.25
C PHE A 222 -0.96 -20.77 -3.13
N THR A 223 -1.34 -20.57 -4.39
CA THR A 223 -1.58 -21.69 -5.32
C THR A 223 -0.31 -22.51 -5.54
N THR A 224 0.84 -21.84 -5.67
CA THR A 224 2.14 -22.50 -5.88
C THR A 224 2.55 -23.31 -4.65
N LEU A 225 2.45 -22.73 -3.46
CA LEU A 225 2.80 -23.37 -2.20
C LEU A 225 1.87 -24.55 -1.88
N TYR A 226 0.56 -24.34 -1.99
CA TYR A 226 -0.43 -25.37 -1.69
C TYR A 226 -0.24 -26.61 -2.57
N ASN A 227 -0.07 -26.42 -3.88
CA ASN A 227 0.18 -27.53 -4.80
C ASN A 227 1.47 -28.29 -4.46
N SER A 228 2.53 -27.57 -4.09
CA SER A 228 3.80 -28.19 -3.69
C SER A 228 3.65 -29.00 -2.40
N TYR A 229 2.98 -28.44 -1.38
CA TYR A 229 2.77 -29.13 -0.11
C TYR A 229 1.82 -30.33 -0.21
N VAL A 230 0.80 -30.28 -1.05
CA VAL A 230 -0.05 -31.45 -1.36
C VAL A 230 0.77 -32.59 -1.96
N LEU A 231 1.80 -32.28 -2.74
CA LEU A 231 2.72 -33.27 -3.31
C LEU A 231 3.83 -33.71 -2.33
N GLY A 232 3.85 -33.17 -1.10
CA GLY A 232 4.91 -33.43 -0.12
C GLY A 232 6.25 -32.78 -0.47
N GLU A 233 6.26 -31.80 -1.37
CA GLU A 233 7.44 -31.05 -1.78
C GLU A 233 7.71 -29.86 -0.84
N THR A 234 8.90 -29.26 -0.97
CA THR A 234 9.31 -28.07 -0.20
C THR A 234 8.94 -26.77 -0.91
N ASN A 235 8.97 -25.64 -0.19
CA ASN A 235 8.72 -24.30 -0.76
C ASN A 235 9.52 -24.06 -2.06
N PRO A 236 8.86 -23.91 -3.23
CA PRO A 236 9.53 -23.72 -4.52
C PRO A 236 9.75 -22.23 -4.87
N LEU A 237 9.28 -21.30 -4.03
CA LEU A 237 9.37 -19.87 -4.30
C LEU A 237 10.82 -19.38 -4.10
N PRO A 238 11.34 -18.51 -4.97
CA PRO A 238 12.67 -17.93 -4.79
C PRO A 238 12.68 -16.99 -3.60
N ASP A 239 13.86 -16.77 -3.01
CA ASP A 239 14.02 -15.82 -1.90
C ASP A 239 13.47 -14.42 -2.24
N LEU A 240 12.94 -13.75 -1.22
CA LEU A 240 12.43 -12.39 -1.31
C LEU A 240 13.43 -11.42 -0.64
N PRO A 241 14.44 -10.92 -1.38
CA PRO A 241 15.56 -10.18 -0.79
C PRO A 241 15.19 -8.77 -0.33
N ILE A 242 14.04 -8.25 -0.79
CA ILE A 242 13.54 -6.93 -0.44
C ILE A 242 12.20 -7.10 0.28
N GLN A 243 12.13 -6.60 1.50
CA GLN A 243 10.94 -6.59 2.33
C GLN A 243 10.31 -5.20 2.34
N TYR A 244 9.05 -5.10 2.77
CA TYR A 244 8.34 -3.82 2.75
C TYR A 244 9.00 -2.75 3.65
N ALA A 245 9.66 -3.17 4.73
CA ALA A 245 10.44 -2.26 5.57
C ALA A 245 11.61 -1.60 4.82
N ASP A 246 12.23 -2.30 3.87
CA ASP A 246 13.27 -1.74 2.99
C ASP A 246 12.68 -0.66 2.08
N TYR A 247 11.51 -0.94 1.50
CA TYR A 247 10.76 0.05 0.71
C TYR A 247 10.39 1.28 1.55
N ALA A 248 9.88 1.08 2.76
CA ALA A 248 9.52 2.17 3.66
C ALA A 248 10.73 3.06 4.00
N GLN A 249 11.87 2.44 4.31
CA GLN A 249 13.10 3.16 4.60
C GLN A 249 13.62 3.92 3.37
N TRP A 250 13.64 3.27 2.22
CA TRP A 250 13.97 3.91 0.94
C TRP A 250 13.07 5.12 0.65
N GLN A 251 11.77 4.99 0.86
CA GLN A 251 10.78 6.05 0.63
C GLN A 251 11.08 7.25 1.54
N ARG A 252 11.41 7.01 2.81
CA ARG A 252 11.78 8.08 3.77
C ARG A 252 13.08 8.78 3.42
N GLN A 253 14.02 8.06 2.83
CA GLN A 253 15.29 8.63 2.40
C GLN A 253 15.15 9.46 1.13
N TRP A 254 14.33 9.02 0.19
CA TRP A 254 14.11 9.69 -1.09
C TRP A 254 13.13 10.87 -0.97
N LEU A 255 11.95 10.65 -0.39
CA LEU A 255 10.91 11.68 -0.22
C LEU A 255 11.14 12.47 1.08
N LYS A 256 12.18 13.30 1.08
CA LYS A 256 12.48 14.25 2.16
C LYS A 256 12.96 15.60 1.62
N GLY A 257 12.99 16.61 2.48
CA GLY A 257 13.52 17.95 2.15
C GLY A 257 12.82 18.54 0.92
N ALA A 258 13.61 19.09 -0.02
CA ALA A 258 13.10 19.78 -1.19
C ALA A 258 12.23 18.90 -2.11
N VAL A 259 12.56 17.60 -2.24
CA VAL A 259 11.78 16.66 -3.07
C VAL A 259 10.37 16.51 -2.51
N LEU A 260 10.24 16.20 -1.22
CA LEU A 260 8.94 16.10 -0.55
C LEU A 260 8.16 17.41 -0.63
N GLN A 261 8.82 18.54 -0.36
CA GLN A 261 8.17 19.85 -0.41
C GLN A 261 7.62 20.15 -1.81
N SER A 262 8.34 19.78 -2.87
CA SER A 262 7.90 20.00 -4.25
C SER A 262 6.61 19.26 -4.58
N TYR A 263 6.47 18.02 -4.10
CA TYR A 263 5.24 17.23 -4.25
C TYR A 263 4.10 17.81 -3.42
N ILE A 264 4.37 18.26 -2.19
CA ILE A 264 3.37 18.91 -1.34
C ILE A 264 2.84 20.19 -2.01
N ASP A 265 3.72 21.05 -2.50
CA ASP A 265 3.35 22.30 -3.15
C ASP A 265 2.51 22.04 -4.40
N TYR A 266 2.92 21.06 -5.22
CA TYR A 266 2.18 20.63 -6.38
C TYR A 266 0.76 20.21 -6.02
N TRP A 267 0.59 19.28 -5.07
CA TRP A 267 -0.74 18.79 -4.69
C TRP A 267 -1.59 19.86 -4.01
N LYS A 268 -1.01 20.74 -3.20
CA LYS A 268 -1.73 21.91 -2.66
C LYS A 268 -2.27 22.79 -3.78
N GLN A 269 -1.50 23.01 -4.84
CA GLN A 269 -1.95 23.78 -5.99
C GLN A 269 -3.04 23.05 -6.80
N GLN A 270 -2.87 21.75 -7.08
CA GLN A 270 -3.86 20.99 -7.85
C GLN A 270 -5.20 20.85 -7.12
N LEU A 271 -5.16 20.70 -5.80
CA LEU A 271 -6.34 20.55 -4.97
C LEU A 271 -6.92 21.90 -4.50
N ALA A 272 -6.29 23.02 -4.87
CA ALA A 272 -6.74 24.35 -4.49
C ALA A 272 -8.12 24.64 -5.11
N GLY A 273 -9.07 25.07 -4.28
CA GLY A 273 -10.41 25.42 -4.73
C GLY A 273 -11.32 24.22 -5.05
N LEU A 274 -10.88 22.98 -4.78
CA LEU A 274 -11.78 21.84 -4.85
C LEU A 274 -12.92 22.00 -3.83
N PRO A 275 -14.16 21.68 -4.22
CA PRO A 275 -15.26 21.69 -3.28
C PRO A 275 -15.04 20.62 -2.22
N VAL A 276 -15.42 20.93 -0.98
CA VAL A 276 -15.30 19.99 0.16
C VAL A 276 -16.11 18.71 -0.09
N LEU A 277 -17.20 18.82 -0.86
CA LEU A 277 -18.10 17.72 -1.20
C LEU A 277 -18.22 17.60 -2.72
N HIS A 278 -18.38 16.37 -3.18
CA HIS A 278 -18.78 16.12 -4.57
C HIS A 278 -20.21 16.63 -4.80
N ASN A 279 -20.52 16.99 -6.05
CA ASN A 279 -21.86 17.37 -6.47
C ASN A 279 -22.67 16.19 -7.05
N LEU A 280 -22.18 14.96 -6.87
CA LEU A 280 -22.95 13.77 -7.28
C LEU A 280 -24.27 13.70 -6.48
N PRO A 281 -25.39 13.39 -7.15
CA PRO A 281 -26.66 13.12 -6.48
C PRO A 281 -26.49 12.05 -5.39
N LEU A 282 -27.18 12.26 -4.26
CA LEU A 282 -27.19 11.32 -3.14
C LEU A 282 -28.56 10.66 -3.04
N ASP A 283 -28.58 9.34 -2.80
CA ASP A 283 -29.81 8.60 -2.52
C ASP A 283 -30.38 8.92 -1.12
N LYS A 284 -29.53 9.37 -0.19
CA LYS A 284 -29.87 9.69 1.21
C LYS A 284 -29.11 10.95 1.68
N PRO A 285 -29.65 11.71 2.65
CA PRO A 285 -28.93 12.85 3.22
C PRO A 285 -27.61 12.41 3.84
N ARG A 286 -26.54 13.18 3.61
CA ARG A 286 -25.23 12.91 4.20
C ARG A 286 -25.32 13.03 5.74
N PRO A 287 -24.96 12.00 6.51
CA PRO A 287 -25.03 12.06 7.96
C PRO A 287 -23.98 13.03 8.51
N ARG A 288 -24.30 13.70 9.62
CA ARG A 288 -23.37 14.65 10.30
C ARG A 288 -22.14 13.97 10.90
N VAL A 289 -22.26 12.67 11.19
CA VAL A 289 -21.19 11.82 11.73
C VAL A 289 -21.06 10.63 10.79
N GLN A 290 -19.83 10.28 10.42
CA GLN A 290 -19.56 9.12 9.57
C GLN A 290 -20.04 7.84 10.28
N ARG A 291 -20.76 6.99 9.54
CA ARG A 291 -21.24 5.67 9.98
C ARG A 291 -20.68 4.60 9.05
N PHE A 292 -20.51 3.39 9.57
CA PHE A 292 -19.93 2.24 8.86
C PHE A 292 -20.92 1.07 8.79
N GLU A 293 -22.21 1.39 8.63
CA GLU A 293 -23.32 0.45 8.47
C GLU A 293 -23.38 -0.15 7.06
#